data_AF-A0A151NY22-F1
#
_entry.id   AF-A0A151NY22-F1
#
_cell.length_a   1.000
_cell.length_b   1.000
_cell.length_c   1.000
_cell.angle_alpha   90.00
_cell.angle_beta   90.00
_cell.angle_gamma   90.00
#
_symmetry.space_group_name_H-M   'P 1'
#
loop_
_entity.id
_entity.type
_entity.pdbx_description
1 polymer ?
#
loop_
_entity_poly.entity_id
_entity_poly.type
_entity_poly.pdbx_seq_one_letter_code
_entity_poly.pdbx_strand_id
1 'polypeptide(L)'
;MHPTNQPQPVLKQENPGKAERFLKAEIKTLAVIQILIGVIHIGFGGVLAVFIHSNPFSPSPAVLSGYPFWGGITFIVSGSLSIEAEKNRHLQLVNSSLEMNIISSIFSLIGIILFLVELSSSLFTTNPVQKAVWTGMAIMLFLFAATEFSIAVSVSHVGCQATCCGLQNASVFFVPYRVNTDVGAPSAAASSTQVYINAAANP
;
A
#
# COMPACT_ATOMS: atom_id res chain seq x y z
N MET A 1 -57.91 -27.77 1.44
CA MET A 1 -56.46 -27.82 1.70
C MET A 1 -55.90 -26.45 1.36
N HIS A 2 -55.45 -25.72 2.38
CA HIS A 2 -54.93 -24.36 2.27
C HIS A 2 -53.40 -24.44 2.12
N PRO A 3 -52.78 -23.90 1.06
CA PRO A 3 -51.32 -23.84 0.99
C PRO A 3 -50.84 -22.64 1.82
N THR A 4 -50.18 -22.96 2.93
CA THR A 4 -49.42 -22.02 3.75
C THR A 4 -48.21 -21.51 2.95
N ASN A 5 -48.24 -20.24 2.54
CA ASN A 5 -47.05 -19.53 2.06
C ASN A 5 -46.09 -19.30 3.23
N GLN A 6 -44.95 -19.97 3.23
CA GLN A 6 -43.82 -19.57 4.06
C GLN A 6 -43.11 -18.36 3.43
N PRO A 7 -42.74 -17.32 4.19
CA PRO A 7 -41.92 -16.23 3.67
C PRO A 7 -40.49 -16.73 3.44
N GLN A 8 -40.01 -16.68 2.20
CA GLN A 8 -38.58 -16.79 1.92
C GLN A 8 -37.83 -15.65 2.62
N PRO A 9 -36.67 -15.89 3.26
CA PRO A 9 -35.82 -14.82 3.75
C PRO A 9 -35.25 -14.08 2.54
N VAL A 10 -35.80 -12.90 2.26
CA VAL A 10 -35.23 -11.97 1.28
C VAL A 10 -33.87 -11.55 1.85
N LEU A 11 -32.80 -12.22 1.38
CA LEU A 11 -31.44 -11.74 1.56
C LEU A 11 -31.43 -10.33 0.98
N LYS A 12 -31.41 -9.34 1.87
CA LYS A 12 -31.44 -7.92 1.55
C LYS A 12 -30.29 -7.68 0.56
N GLN A 13 -30.59 -7.62 -0.73
CA GLN A 13 -29.60 -7.31 -1.75
C GLN A 13 -29.07 -5.92 -1.41
N GLU A 14 -27.90 -5.89 -0.79
CA GLU A 14 -27.16 -4.66 -0.59
C GLU A 14 -26.88 -4.10 -1.98
N ASN A 15 -27.39 -2.89 -2.25
CA ASN A 15 -27.20 -2.22 -3.52
C ASN A 15 -25.69 -2.17 -3.82
N PRO A 16 -25.19 -2.75 -4.92
CA PRO A 16 -23.76 -2.86 -5.21
C PRO A 16 -23.04 -1.50 -5.18
N GLY A 17 -23.74 -0.41 -5.54
CA GLY A 17 -23.18 0.95 -5.47
C GLY A 17 -23.02 1.52 -4.05
N LYS A 18 -23.67 0.94 -3.04
CA LYS A 18 -23.51 1.35 -1.64
C LYS A 18 -22.26 0.69 -1.03
N ALA A 19 -22.09 -0.61 -1.25
CA ALA A 19 -20.93 -1.40 -0.82
C ALA A 19 -19.62 -0.81 -1.36
N GLU A 20 -19.58 -0.47 -2.65
CA GLU A 20 -18.40 0.10 -3.29
C GLU A 20 -17.97 1.44 -2.66
N ARG A 21 -18.94 2.31 -2.33
CA ARG A 21 -18.68 3.59 -1.68
C ARG A 21 -18.11 3.42 -0.27
N PHE A 22 -18.60 2.44 0.49
CA PHE A 22 -18.08 2.14 1.81
C PHE A 22 -16.64 1.60 1.74
N LEU A 23 -16.39 0.61 0.87
CA LEU A 23 -15.04 0.07 0.69
C LEU A 23 -14.04 1.15 0.24
N LYS A 24 -14.47 2.05 -0.64
CA LYS A 24 -13.65 3.17 -1.08
C LYS A 24 -13.29 4.09 0.10
N ALA A 25 -14.27 4.46 0.93
CA ALA A 25 -14.03 5.28 2.11
C ALA A 25 -13.14 4.58 3.15
N GLU A 26 -13.29 3.26 3.30
CA GLU A 26 -12.48 2.45 4.20
C GLU A 26 -11.02 2.38 3.73
N ILE A 27 -10.77 2.02 2.46
CA ILE A 27 -9.43 1.98 1.85
C ILE A 27 -8.73 3.35 1.98
N LYS A 28 -9.47 4.45 1.73
CA LYS A 28 -8.94 5.79 1.92
C LYS A 28 -8.47 6.04 3.35
N THR A 29 -9.28 5.62 4.32
CA THR A 29 -9.00 5.78 5.74
C THR A 29 -7.76 4.98 6.14
N LEU A 30 -7.68 3.72 5.69
CA LEU A 30 -6.51 2.85 5.92
C LEU A 30 -5.22 3.46 5.35
N ALA A 31 -5.28 4.05 4.15
CA ALA A 31 -4.15 4.71 3.53
C ALA A 31 -3.67 5.95 4.32
N VAL A 32 -4.60 6.74 4.89
CA VAL A 32 -4.25 7.84 5.78
C VAL A 32 -3.60 7.34 7.07
N ILE A 33 -4.10 6.24 7.65
CA ILE A 33 -3.49 5.61 8.83
C ILE A 33 -2.05 5.18 8.53
N GLN A 34 -1.79 4.62 7.34
CA GLN A 34 -0.45 4.26 6.88
C GLN A 34 0.53 5.44 6.91
N ILE A 35 0.08 6.61 6.43
CA ILE A 35 0.87 7.85 6.47
C ILE A 35 1.14 8.27 7.92
N LEU A 36 0.12 8.23 8.78
CA LEU A 36 0.26 8.60 10.19
C LEU A 36 1.24 7.66 10.92
N ILE A 37 1.15 6.35 10.68
CA ILE A 37 2.09 5.36 11.21
C ILE A 37 3.53 5.70 10.80
N GLY A 38 3.76 6.06 9.53
CA GLY A 38 5.09 6.43 9.07
C GLY A 38 5.62 7.72 9.71
N VAL A 39 4.77 8.73 9.90
CA VAL A 39 5.14 9.95 10.63
C VAL A 39 5.46 9.66 12.10
N ILE A 40 4.67 8.79 12.75
CA ILE A 40 4.92 8.34 14.12
C ILE A 40 6.28 7.64 14.23
N HIS A 41 6.61 6.76 13.29
CA HIS A 41 7.92 6.08 13.28
C HIS A 41 9.07 7.08 13.17
N ILE A 42 8.99 8.04 12.26
CA ILE A 42 10.04 9.07 12.09
C ILE A 42 10.16 9.93 13.35
N GLY A 43 9.04 10.39 13.90
CA GLY A 43 9.03 11.25 15.10
C GLY A 43 9.61 10.55 16.33
N PHE A 44 9.08 9.38 16.67
CA PHE A 44 9.55 8.58 17.82
C PHE A 44 10.98 8.05 17.60
N GLY A 45 11.35 7.73 16.36
CA GLY A 45 12.71 7.38 15.99
C GLY A 45 13.72 8.50 16.25
N GLY A 46 13.34 9.74 15.92
CA GLY A 46 14.14 10.92 16.27
C GLY A 46 14.33 11.09 17.77
N VAL A 47 13.26 10.91 18.56
CA VAL A 47 13.34 10.94 20.03
C VAL A 47 14.30 9.87 20.54
N LEU A 48 14.16 8.62 20.09
CA LEU A 48 15.06 7.51 20.48
C LEU A 48 16.52 7.79 20.10
N ALA A 49 16.79 8.40 18.93
CA ALA A 49 18.13 8.76 18.51
C ALA A 49 18.79 9.80 19.43
N VAL A 50 18.05 10.79 19.92
CA VAL A 50 18.55 11.78 20.89
C VAL A 50 18.87 11.10 22.23
N PHE A 51 18.01 10.19 22.68
CA PHE A 51 18.26 9.43 23.91
C PHE A 51 19.51 8.54 23.82
N ILE A 52 19.72 7.85 22.69
CA ILE A 52 20.93 7.04 22.43
C ILE A 52 22.19 7.91 22.48
N HIS A 53 22.16 9.09 21.87
CA HIS A 53 23.30 10.00 21.88
C HIS A 53 23.69 10.40 23.32
N SER A 54 22.69 10.60 24.19
CA SER A 54 22.93 10.91 25.60
C SER A 54 23.45 9.73 26.44
N ASN A 55 23.28 8.49 25.96
CA ASN A 55 23.68 7.29 26.70
C ASN A 55 24.24 6.18 25.78
N PRO A 56 25.47 6.34 25.26
CA PRO A 56 26.03 5.53 24.16
C PRO A 56 26.26 4.06 24.49
N PHE A 57 26.15 3.67 25.77
CA PHE A 57 26.33 2.28 26.22
C PHE A 57 25.06 1.42 26.12
N SER A 58 23.91 1.99 25.71
CA SER A 58 22.67 1.24 25.49
C SER A 58 22.46 1.02 23.99
N PRO A 59 22.84 -0.12 23.41
CA PRO A 59 22.66 -0.34 21.97
C PRO A 59 21.17 -0.51 21.64
N SER A 60 20.68 0.29 20.70
CA SER A 60 19.36 0.15 20.10
C SER A 60 19.46 -0.46 18.70
N PRO A 61 19.09 -1.72 18.49
CA PRO A 61 19.13 -2.33 17.16
C PRO A 61 18.25 -1.58 16.14
N ALA A 62 17.07 -1.11 16.57
CA ALA A 62 16.15 -0.39 15.69
C ALA A 62 16.71 0.99 15.26
N VAL A 63 17.28 1.77 16.19
CA VAL A 63 17.87 3.07 15.85
C VAL A 63 19.18 2.91 15.09
N LEU A 64 20.03 1.94 15.46
CA LEU A 64 21.31 1.72 14.81
C LEU A 64 21.15 1.28 13.34
N SER A 65 20.11 0.48 13.05
CA SER A 65 19.74 0.12 11.68
C SER A 65 19.04 1.26 10.91
N GLY A 66 18.70 2.36 11.59
CA GLY A 66 17.94 3.48 11.03
C GLY A 66 16.49 3.15 10.70
N TYR A 67 15.96 2.00 11.17
CA TYR A 67 14.64 1.48 10.81
C TYR A 67 13.50 2.49 10.95
N PRO A 68 13.35 3.22 12.08
CA PRO A 68 12.25 4.18 12.24
C PRO A 68 12.20 5.24 11.12
N PHE A 69 13.33 5.54 10.47
CA PHE A 69 13.38 6.53 9.38
C PHE A 69 13.02 5.91 8.04
N TRP A 70 13.78 4.91 7.58
CA TRP A 70 13.54 4.34 6.24
C TRP A 70 12.24 3.52 6.19
N GLY A 71 11.89 2.80 7.27
CA GLY A 71 10.59 2.16 7.43
C GLY A 71 9.46 3.19 7.43
N GLY A 72 9.57 4.25 8.23
CA GLY A 72 8.56 5.31 8.27
C GLY A 72 8.34 6.01 6.92
N ILE A 73 9.41 6.29 6.17
CA ILE A 73 9.33 6.84 4.80
C ILE A 73 8.55 5.90 3.89
N THR A 74 8.84 4.60 3.96
CA THR A 74 8.17 3.61 3.09
C THR A 74 6.68 3.52 3.38
N PHE A 75 6.27 3.64 4.64
CA PHE A 75 4.86 3.62 5.05
C PHE A 75 4.10 4.86 4.52
N ILE A 76 4.75 6.04 4.57
CA ILE A 76 4.20 7.28 4.00
C ILE A 76 4.01 7.16 2.48
N VAL A 77 5.02 6.65 1.77
CA VAL A 77 4.95 6.47 0.32
C VAL A 77 3.86 5.47 -0.05
N SER A 78 3.77 4.35 0.67
CA SER A 78 2.74 3.33 0.46
C SER A 78 1.32 3.88 0.66
N GLY A 79 1.08 4.61 1.74
CA GLY A 79 -0.21 5.26 1.99
C GLY A 79 -0.54 6.33 0.93
N SER A 80 0.45 7.13 0.53
CA SER A 80 0.26 8.17 -0.49
C SER A 80 -0.12 7.58 -1.85
N LEU A 81 0.57 6.51 -2.28
CA LEU A 81 0.24 5.79 -3.52
C LEU A 81 -1.14 5.14 -3.45
N SER A 82 -1.54 4.64 -2.27
CA SER A 82 -2.87 4.04 -2.07
C SER A 82 -4.00 5.08 -2.20
N ILE A 83 -3.82 6.30 -1.69
CA ILE A 83 -4.76 7.42 -1.90
C ILE A 83 -4.83 7.81 -3.39
N GLU A 84 -3.67 7.88 -4.04
CA GLU A 84 -3.58 8.29 -5.44
C GLU A 84 -4.22 7.26 -6.37
N ALA A 85 -3.98 5.98 -6.15
CA ALA A 85 -4.60 4.88 -6.90
C ALA A 85 -6.13 4.82 -6.72
N GLU A 86 -6.64 5.22 -5.56
CA GLU A 86 -8.07 5.30 -5.28
C GLU A 86 -8.75 6.47 -6.01
N LYS A 87 -8.04 7.61 -6.11
CA LYS A 87 -8.50 8.81 -6.82
C LYS A 87 -8.40 8.66 -8.34
N ASN A 88 -7.24 8.22 -8.81
CA ASN A 88 -6.88 8.10 -10.22
C ASN A 88 -6.65 6.61 -10.53
N ARG A 89 -7.72 5.94 -10.98
CA ARG A 89 -7.78 4.49 -11.26
C ARG A 89 -7.01 4.08 -12.52
N HIS A 90 -5.81 4.62 -12.74
CA HIS A 90 -4.92 4.17 -13.81
C HIS A 90 -4.29 2.83 -13.38
N LEU A 91 -4.30 1.83 -14.26
CA LEU A 91 -3.76 0.48 -13.95
C LEU A 91 -2.33 0.53 -13.39
N GLN A 92 -1.48 1.42 -13.91
CA GLN A 92 -0.11 1.59 -13.42
C GLN A 92 -0.06 2.09 -11.96
N LEU A 93 -0.95 3.02 -11.56
CA LEU A 93 -0.99 3.54 -10.19
C LEU A 93 -1.49 2.48 -9.21
N VAL A 94 -2.50 1.70 -9.61
CA VAL A 94 -3.03 0.59 -8.82
C VAL A 94 -1.96 -0.49 -8.61
N ASN A 95 -1.23 -0.87 -9.65
CA ASN A 95 -0.14 -1.84 -9.53
C ASN A 95 1.01 -1.30 -8.67
N SER A 96 1.40 -0.04 -8.84
CA SER A 96 2.45 0.57 -8.03
C SER A 96 2.08 0.65 -6.54
N SER A 97 0.81 0.98 -6.23
CA SER A 97 0.30 0.94 -4.86
C SER A 97 0.32 -0.47 -4.28
N LEU A 98 -0.06 -1.49 -5.06
CA LEU A 98 -0.01 -2.89 -4.64
C LEU A 98 1.43 -3.34 -4.31
N GLU A 99 2.37 -3.09 -5.22
CA GLU A 99 3.78 -3.41 -5.01
C GLU A 99 4.34 -2.71 -3.78
N MET A 100 4.02 -1.42 -3.61
CA MET A 100 4.49 -0.66 -2.45
C MET A 100 3.90 -1.17 -1.14
N ASN A 101 2.64 -1.60 -1.11
CA ASN A 101 2.06 -2.24 0.07
C ASN A 101 2.75 -3.57 0.40
N ILE A 102 3.12 -4.39 -0.59
CA ILE A 102 3.90 -5.61 -0.34
C ILE A 102 5.27 -5.27 0.25
N ILE A 103 5.98 -4.29 -0.33
CA ILE A 103 7.27 -3.81 0.20
C ILE A 103 7.10 -3.29 1.63
N SER A 104 6.05 -2.51 1.88
CA SER A 104 5.71 -1.98 3.21
C SER A 104 5.50 -3.09 4.24
N SER A 105 4.81 -4.17 3.86
CA SER A 105 4.61 -5.34 4.70
C SER A 105 5.94 -6.01 5.08
N ILE A 106 6.85 -6.20 4.12
CA ILE A 106 8.19 -6.78 4.38
C ILE A 106 8.98 -5.89 5.34
N PHE A 107 8.99 -4.59 5.10
CA PHE A 107 9.71 -3.63 5.94
C PHE A 107 9.11 -3.52 7.34
N SER A 108 7.78 -3.56 7.45
CA SER A 108 7.11 -3.66 8.74
C SER A 108 7.52 -4.94 9.48
N LEU A 109 7.57 -6.09 8.82
CA LEU A 109 8.01 -7.34 9.46
C LEU A 109 9.45 -7.26 9.98
N ILE A 110 10.36 -6.64 9.23
CA ILE A 110 11.73 -6.36 9.69
C ILE A 110 11.70 -5.49 10.96
N GLY A 111 10.88 -4.44 10.97
CA GLY A 111 10.66 -3.58 12.13
C GLY A 111 10.15 -4.31 13.37
N ILE A 112 9.13 -5.15 13.18
CA ILE A 112 8.56 -6.01 14.23
C ILE A 112 9.66 -6.85 14.87
N ILE A 113 10.52 -7.49 14.07
CA ILE A 113 11.65 -8.28 14.57
C ILE A 113 12.64 -7.40 15.34
N LEU A 114 13.01 -6.24 14.81
CA LEU A 114 13.92 -5.30 15.47
C LEU A 114 13.38 -4.83 16.83
N PHE A 115 12.11 -4.46 16.91
CA PHE A 115 11.49 -4.03 18.16
C PHE A 115 11.32 -5.19 19.15
N LEU A 116 11.11 -6.43 18.70
CA LEU A 116 11.12 -7.59 19.59
C LEU A 116 12.49 -7.83 20.22
N VAL A 117 13.57 -7.71 19.44
CA VAL A 117 14.96 -7.79 19.94
C VAL A 117 15.26 -6.63 20.90
N GLU A 118 14.71 -5.45 20.63
CA GLU A 118 14.84 -4.29 21.51
C GLU A 118 14.10 -4.49 22.85
N LEU A 119 12.88 -5.02 22.80
CA LEU A 119 12.12 -5.38 24.00
C LEU A 119 12.84 -6.42 24.85
N SER A 120 13.40 -7.47 24.23
CA SER A 120 14.13 -8.51 24.97
C SER A 120 15.39 -7.95 25.63
N SER A 121 16.10 -7.05 24.96
CA SER A 121 17.26 -6.34 25.51
C SER A 121 16.88 -5.44 26.69
N SER A 122 15.71 -4.80 26.65
CA SER A 122 15.22 -3.94 27.73
C SER A 122 15.00 -4.67 29.07
N LEU A 123 14.84 -6.00 29.05
CA LEU A 123 14.69 -6.82 30.26
C LEU A 123 15.95 -6.79 31.13
N PHE A 124 17.12 -6.68 30.52
CA PHE A 124 18.43 -6.66 31.19
C PHE A 124 18.86 -5.27 31.68
N THR A 125 18.08 -4.22 31.36
CA THR A 125 18.35 -2.86 31.83
C THR A 125 17.99 -2.73 33.31
N THR A 126 18.93 -2.26 34.13
CA THR A 126 18.78 -2.11 35.59
C THR A 126 18.22 -0.74 36.01
N ASN A 127 18.39 0.30 35.19
CA ASN A 127 17.86 1.63 35.48
C ASN A 127 16.33 1.66 35.23
N PRO A 128 15.50 1.88 36.26
CA PRO A 128 14.06 1.72 36.15
C PRO A 128 13.39 2.78 35.27
N VAL A 129 13.88 4.03 35.32
CA VAL A 129 13.34 5.14 34.52
C VAL A 129 13.65 4.92 33.05
N GLN A 130 14.92 4.61 32.74
CA GLN A 130 15.34 4.33 31.37
C GLN A 130 14.59 3.13 30.81
N LYS A 131 14.46 2.05 31.59
CA LYS A 131 13.70 0.86 31.20
C LYS A 131 12.26 1.20 30.84
N ALA A 132 11.54 1.91 31.70
CA ALA A 132 10.14 2.25 31.45
C ALA A 132 9.96 3.08 30.17
N VAL A 133 10.79 4.11 29.97
CA VAL A 133 10.74 4.95 28.77
C VAL A 133 11.07 4.12 27.52
N TRP A 134 12.17 3.38 27.55
CA TRP A 134 12.66 2.59 26.42
C TRP A 134 11.65 1.51 25.99
N THR A 135 11.19 0.72 26.97
CA THR A 135 10.20 -0.33 26.74
C THR A 135 8.88 0.27 26.24
N GLY A 136 8.43 1.40 26.78
CA GLY A 136 7.22 2.09 26.33
C GLY A 136 7.31 2.52 24.86
N MET A 137 8.42 3.17 24.48
CA MET A 137 8.66 3.61 23.11
C MET A 137 8.73 2.42 22.13
N ALA A 138 9.43 1.36 22.51
CA ALA A 138 9.57 0.15 21.69
C ALA A 138 8.23 -0.60 21.52
N ILE A 139 7.42 -0.71 22.57
CA ILE A 139 6.07 -1.30 22.49
C ILE A 139 5.18 -0.49 21.55
N MET A 140 5.16 0.84 21.69
CA MET A 140 4.34 1.70 20.84
C MET A 140 4.70 1.53 19.37
N LEU A 141 5.99 1.61 19.03
CA LEU A 141 6.47 1.43 17.66
C LEU A 141 6.21 0.02 17.13
N PHE A 142 6.38 -1.02 17.96
CA PHE A 142 6.03 -2.39 17.61
C PHE A 142 4.55 -2.54 17.21
N LEU A 143 3.63 -1.94 17.99
CA LEU A 143 2.20 -2.00 17.70
C LEU A 143 1.84 -1.26 16.40
N PHE A 144 2.46 -0.12 16.16
CA PHE A 144 2.27 0.62 14.90
C PHE A 144 2.83 -0.14 13.70
N ALA A 145 4.00 -0.79 13.83
CA ALA A 145 4.52 -1.68 12.80
C ALA A 145 3.58 -2.87 12.56
N ALA A 146 3.10 -3.56 13.61
CA ALA A 146 2.12 -4.64 13.46
C ALA A 146 0.85 -4.18 12.73
N THR A 147 0.36 -2.97 13.04
CA THR A 147 -0.79 -2.36 12.36
C THR A 147 -0.48 -2.11 10.88
N GLU A 148 0.69 -1.57 10.56
CA GLU A 148 1.15 -1.41 9.17
C GLU A 148 1.17 -2.73 8.42
N PHE A 149 1.73 -3.78 9.03
CA PHE A 149 1.79 -5.10 8.44
C PHE A 149 0.39 -5.62 8.10
N SER A 150 -0.54 -5.52 9.05
CA SER A 150 -1.93 -5.93 8.84
C SER A 150 -2.62 -5.14 7.73
N ILE A 151 -2.46 -3.81 7.72
CA ILE A 151 -3.06 -2.94 6.70
C ILE A 151 -2.47 -3.28 5.32
N ALA A 152 -1.15 -3.31 5.21
CA ALA A 152 -0.44 -3.55 3.96
C ALA A 152 -0.78 -4.92 3.34
N VAL A 153 -0.88 -5.97 4.17
CA VAL A 153 -1.32 -7.30 3.71
C VAL A 153 -2.78 -7.28 3.25
N SER A 154 -3.66 -6.64 4.01
CA SER A 154 -5.10 -6.56 3.68
C SER A 154 -5.33 -5.80 2.37
N VAL A 155 -4.67 -4.65 2.20
CA VAL A 155 -4.73 -3.83 0.98
C VAL A 155 -4.15 -4.59 -0.21
N SER A 156 -3.02 -5.28 -0.03
CA SER A 156 -2.42 -6.10 -1.09
C SER A 156 -3.33 -7.25 -1.51
N HIS A 157 -3.99 -7.92 -0.57
CA HIS A 157 -4.92 -9.02 -0.86
C HIS A 157 -6.13 -8.52 -1.66
N VAL A 158 -6.78 -7.46 -1.18
CA VAL A 158 -7.95 -6.86 -1.87
C VAL A 158 -7.55 -6.28 -3.23
N GLY A 159 -6.39 -5.61 -3.32
CA GLY A 159 -5.85 -5.07 -4.57
C GLY A 159 -5.54 -6.16 -5.58
N CYS A 160 -4.93 -7.27 -5.14
CA CYS A 160 -4.63 -8.42 -6.00
C CYS A 160 -5.93 -9.06 -6.53
N GLN A 161 -6.92 -9.26 -5.67
CA GLN A 161 -8.23 -9.77 -6.07
C GLN A 161 -8.90 -8.86 -7.10
N ALA A 162 -8.88 -7.55 -6.89
CA ALA A 162 -9.46 -6.57 -7.81
C ALA A 162 -8.75 -6.57 -9.18
N THR A 163 -7.43 -6.64 -9.21
CA THR A 163 -6.65 -6.66 -10.47
C THR A 163 -6.82 -7.99 -11.22
N CYS A 164 -6.75 -9.14 -10.52
CA CYS A 164 -6.90 -10.46 -11.12
C CYS A 164 -8.30 -10.69 -11.72
N CYS A 165 -9.36 -10.34 -10.99
CA CYS A 165 -10.73 -10.47 -11.49
C CYS A 165 -11.08 -9.40 -12.54
N GLY A 166 -10.51 -8.19 -12.44
CA GLY A 166 -10.70 -7.12 -13.41
C GLY A 166 -10.07 -7.43 -14.77
N LEU A 167 -8.87 -8.03 -14.78
CA LEU A 167 -8.18 -8.44 -16.01
C LEU A 167 -8.94 -9.55 -16.75
N GLN A 168 -9.64 -10.43 -16.02
CA GLN A 168 -10.43 -11.52 -16.58
C GLN A 168 -11.69 -11.04 -17.32
N ASN A 169 -12.27 -9.92 -16.88
CA ASN A 169 -13.39 -9.28 -17.59
C ASN A 169 -12.92 -8.45 -18.80
N ALA A 170 -11.70 -7.92 -18.75
CA ALA A 170 -11.08 -7.19 -19.87
C ALA A 170 -10.53 -8.12 -20.97
N SER A 171 -10.04 -9.31 -20.62
CA SER A 171 -9.54 -10.31 -21.59
C SER A 171 -10.62 -10.92 -22.49
N VAL A 172 -11.90 -10.82 -22.11
CA VAL A 172 -13.04 -11.10 -23.00
C VAL A 172 -13.28 -9.96 -24.02
N PHE A 173 -12.75 -8.76 -23.76
CA PHE A 173 -12.89 -7.58 -24.64
C PHE A 173 -11.61 -7.23 -25.42
N PHE A 174 -10.53 -8.00 -25.27
CA PHE A 174 -9.42 -7.95 -26.22
C PHE A 174 -9.76 -8.83 -27.44
N VAL A 175 -10.55 -8.29 -28.36
CA VAL A 175 -10.54 -8.76 -29.75
C VAL A 175 -9.11 -8.52 -30.26
N PRO A 176 -8.32 -9.55 -30.59
CA PRO A 176 -7.06 -9.33 -31.27
C PRO A 176 -7.41 -8.71 -32.62
N TYR A 177 -6.74 -7.61 -32.95
CA TYR A 177 -6.72 -7.05 -34.29
C TYR A 177 -6.52 -8.19 -35.30
N ARG A 178 -7.56 -8.50 -36.08
CA ARG A 178 -7.48 -9.46 -37.18
C ARG A 178 -6.56 -8.87 -38.24
N VAL A 179 -5.31 -9.31 -38.29
CA VAL A 179 -4.51 -9.19 -39.50
C VAL A 179 -5.12 -10.16 -40.50
N ASN A 180 -5.90 -9.63 -41.46
CA ASN A 180 -6.27 -10.41 -42.65
C ASN A 180 -5.05 -10.43 -43.57
N THR A 181 -4.33 -11.55 -43.61
CA THR A 181 -3.41 -11.89 -44.71
C THR A 181 -4.16 -12.71 -45.74
N ASP A 182 -4.32 -12.15 -46.95
CA ASP A 182 -4.50 -12.76 -48.29
C ASP A 182 -5.32 -11.78 -49.15
N VAL A 183 -4.96 -11.29 -50.34
CA VAL A 183 -3.88 -11.49 -51.32
C VAL A 183 -3.77 -10.18 -52.14
N GLY A 184 -2.56 -9.75 -52.50
CA GLY A 184 -2.34 -8.71 -53.51
C GLY A 184 -1.08 -7.86 -53.33
N ALA A 185 0.09 -8.39 -53.69
CA ALA A 185 1.34 -7.65 -53.90
C ALA A 185 1.20 -6.58 -55.02
N PRO A 186 2.12 -5.59 -55.21
CA PRO A 186 3.51 -5.58 -54.75
C PRO A 186 4.04 -4.31 -54.06
N SER A 187 4.96 -4.58 -53.13
CA SER A 187 6.22 -3.89 -52.82
C SER A 187 6.42 -2.46 -53.34
N ALA A 188 6.56 -1.51 -52.42
CA ALA A 188 7.84 -0.84 -52.19
C ALA A 188 7.73 0.16 -51.03
N ALA A 189 8.76 0.12 -50.19
CA ALA A 189 9.45 1.24 -49.58
C ALA A 189 8.67 2.30 -48.79
N ALA A 190 9.08 2.40 -47.52
CA ALA A 190 9.30 3.65 -46.79
C ALA A 190 8.02 4.44 -46.48
N SER A 191 7.96 5.33 -45.51
CA SER A 191 8.94 5.93 -44.63
C SER A 191 8.12 6.47 -43.47
N SER A 192 8.78 6.70 -42.34
CA SER A 192 8.41 7.72 -41.37
C SER A 192 7.84 8.97 -42.07
N THR A 193 6.93 9.73 -41.49
CA THR A 193 7.27 10.71 -40.44
C THR A 193 5.99 11.40 -39.97
N GLN A 194 5.97 11.76 -38.68
CA GLN A 194 5.08 12.76 -38.07
C GLN A 194 4.84 13.99 -38.95
N VAL A 195 3.63 14.56 -38.89
CA VAL A 195 3.45 15.99 -39.13
C VAL A 195 2.53 16.59 -38.06
N TYR A 196 3.11 17.52 -37.31
CA TYR A 196 2.49 18.40 -36.34
C TYR A 196 1.54 19.40 -37.00
N ILE A 197 0.57 19.85 -36.20
CA ILE A 197 -0.55 20.72 -36.55
C ILE A 197 -0.14 22.20 -36.48
N ASN A 198 -0.44 22.94 -37.57
CA ASN A 198 -0.75 24.38 -37.73
C ASN A 198 0.34 25.46 -37.51
N ALA A 199 0.49 26.38 -38.48
CA ALA A 199 -0.23 27.67 -38.49
C ALA A 199 0.26 28.64 -39.60
N ALA A 200 -0.70 29.18 -40.34
CA ALA A 200 -0.80 30.53 -40.91
C ALA A 200 0.46 31.27 -41.43
N ALA A 201 0.53 31.50 -42.74
CA ALA A 201 0.42 32.83 -43.36
C ALA A 201 0.52 32.70 -44.89
N ASN A 202 -0.39 33.36 -45.61
CA ASN A 202 -0.35 33.65 -47.03
C ASN A 202 -0.70 35.15 -47.15
N PRO A 203 -0.41 35.89 -48.24
CA PRO A 203 0.24 35.50 -49.50
C PRO A 203 1.63 36.10 -49.75
#